data_AF-A0A7W0JC84-F1
#
_entry.id   AF-A0A7W0JC84-F1
#
_cell.length_a   1.000
_cell.length_b   1.000
_cell.length_c   1.000
_cell.angle_alpha   90.00
_cell.angle_beta   90.00
_cell.angle_gamma   90.00
#
_symmetry.space_group_name_H-M   'P 1'
#
loop_
_entity.id
_entity.type
_entity.pdbx_description
1 polymer ?
#
loop_
_entity_poly.entity_id
_entity_poly.type
_entity_poly.pdbx_seq_one_letter_code
_entity_poly.pdbx_strand_id
1 'polypeptide(L)' 'RGGSGLGLYIVGGLVAAHGGAIHVEPSPTGGARMRVVWPYGRPEVLD' A
#
# COMPACT_ATOMS: atom_id res chain seq x y z
N ARG A 1 -15.90 -18.79 2.08
CA ARG A 1 -14.56 -19.02 2.69
C ARG A 1 -13.73 -17.79 2.38
N GLY A 2 -13.28 -17.05 3.39
CA GLY A 2 -12.48 -15.82 3.20
C GLY A 2 -11.05 -16.17 2.76
N GLY A 3 -10.38 -15.24 2.07
CA GLY A 3 -8.96 -15.37 1.73
C GLY A 3 -8.09 -15.48 2.99
N SER A 4 -6.83 -15.89 2.83
CA SER A 4 -5.87 -16.11 3.94
C SER A 4 -5.51 -14.87 4.76
N GLY A 5 -6.05 -13.69 4.43
CA GLY A 5 -5.67 -12.42 5.05
C GLY A 5 -4.30 -11.88 4.60
N LEU A 6 -3.59 -12.60 3.74
CA LEU A 6 -2.21 -12.23 3.34
C LEU A 6 -2.13 -11.06 2.37
N GLY A 7 -3.21 -10.71 1.66
CA GLY A 7 -3.16 -9.69 0.60
C GLY A 7 -2.62 -8.35 1.08
N LEU A 8 -3.17 -7.82 2.18
CA LEU A 8 -2.72 -6.53 2.72
C LEU A 8 -1.34 -6.63 3.39
N TYR A 9 -1.00 -7.79 3.97
CA TYR A 9 0.33 -8.01 4.52
C TYR A 9 1.42 -7.95 3.45
N ILE A 10 1.20 -8.62 2.31
CA ILE A 10 2.11 -8.59 1.16
C ILE A 10 2.23 -7.18 0.60
N VAL A 11 1.10 -6.49 0.38
CA VAL A 11 1.09 -5.12 -0.14
C VAL A 11 1.80 -4.17 0.82
N GLY A 12 1.55 -4.27 2.13
CA GLY A 12 2.22 -3.45 3.15
C GLY A 12 3.74 -3.64 3.13
N GLY A 13 4.20 -4.88 3.04
CA GLY A 13 5.63 -5.18 2.90
C GLY A 13 6.24 -4.57 1.64
N LEU A 14 5.56 -4.70 0.50
CA LEU A 14 6.03 -4.15 -0.77
C LEU A 14 6.10 -2.61 -0.73
N VAL A 15 5.06 -1.97 -0.19
CA VAL A 15 5.00 -0.51 -0.05
C VAL A 15 6.13 0.01 0.83
N ALA A 16 6.35 -0.61 1.99
CA ALA A 16 7.43 -0.24 2.90
C ALA A 16 8.83 -0.45 2.27
N ALA A 17 9.03 -1.54 1.53
CA ALA A 17 10.30 -1.83 0.87
C ALA A 17 10.69 -0.78 -0.20
N HIS A 18 9.72 -0.08 -0.77
CA HIS A 18 9.92 1.01 -1.74
C HIS A 18 9.84 2.41 -1.10
N GLY A 19 9.92 2.51 0.23
CA GLY A 19 9.87 3.78 0.97
C GLY A 19 8.50 4.47 0.95
N GLY A 20 7.45 3.76 0.53
CA GLY A 20 6.07 4.26 0.56
C GLY A 20 5.36 4.01 1.88
N ALA A 21 4.12 4.49 1.96
CA ALA A 21 3.21 4.24 3.07
C ALA A 21 1.82 3.82 2.54
N ILE A 22 1.11 2.98 3.30
CA ILE A 22 -0.27 2.56 3.00
C ILE A 22 -1.18 2.84 4.18
N HIS A 23 -2.35 3.42 3.89
CA HIS A 23 -3.43 3.65 4.85
C HIS A 23 -4.71 2.97 4.38
N VAL A 24 -5.43 2.36 5.33
CA VAL A 24 -6.77 1.82 5.10
C VAL A 24 -7.75 2.67 5.86
N GLU A 25 -8.73 3.22 5.16
CA GLU A 25 -9.74 4.12 5.71
C GLU A 25 -11.13 3.77 5.17
N PRO A 26 -12.21 4.18 5.85
CA PRO A 26 -13.55 4.05 5.29
C PRO A 26 -13.69 4.84 3.98
N SER A 27 -14.36 4.25 2.97
CA SER A 27 -14.71 4.98 1.76
C SER A 27 -16.01 5.78 1.95
N PRO A 28 -16.10 7.04 1.48
CA PRO A 28 -17.35 7.82 1.48
C PRO A 28 -18.51 7.14 0.76
N THR A 29 -18.24 6.21 -0.15
CA THR A 29 -19.24 5.46 -0.91
C THR A 29 -19.52 4.07 -0.32
N GLY A 30 -19.03 3.80 0.89
CA GLY A 30 -19.10 2.48 1.53
C GLY A 30 -17.95 1.54 1.13
N GLY A 31 -17.71 0.53 1.97
CA GLY A 31 -16.56 -0.38 1.83
C GLY A 31 -15.25 0.22 2.36
N ALA A 32 -14.13 -0.24 1.82
CA ALA A 32 -12.78 0.17 2.23
C ALA A 32 -12.09 0.99 1.14
N ARG A 33 -11.37 2.03 1.55
CA ARG A 33 -10.45 2.79 0.71
C ARG A 33 -9.03 2.49 1.17
N MET A 34 -8.18 2.15 0.20
CA MET A 34 -6.75 1.98 0.40
C MET A 34 -6.03 3.12 -0.28
N ARG A 35 -5.22 3.88 0.47
CA ARG A 35 -4.40 4.97 -0.07
C ARG A 35 -2.94 4.60 0.07
N VAL A 36 -2.22 4.61 -1.05
CA VAL A 36 -0.77 4.39 -1.09
C VAL A 36 -0.09 5.69 -1.47
N VAL A 37 0.97 6.03 -0.75
CA VAL A 37 1.81 7.21 -0.98
C VAL A 37 3.22 6.73 -1.29
N TRP A 38 3.85 7.33 -2.28
CA TRP A 38 5.18 6.97 -2.75
C TRP A 38 6.13 8.17 -2.67
N PRO A 39 7.43 7.93 -2.46
CA PRO A 39 8.46 8.92 -2.75
C PRO A 39 8.36 9.38 -4.21
N TYR A 40 8.58 10.67 -4.46
CA TYR A 40 8.62 11.24 -5.81
C TYR A 40 10.06 11.43 -6.28
N GLY A 41 10.32 11.17 -7.56
CA GLY A 41 11.64 11.29 -8.18
C GLY A 41 12.15 9.99 -8.76
N ARG A 42 13.36 10.02 -9.36
CA ARG A 42 14.05 8.80 -9.80
C ARG A 42 14.55 8.05 -8.55
N PRO A 43 14.37 6.72 -8.46
CA PRO A 43 14.97 5.93 -7.40
C PRO A 43 16.50 6.06 -7.44
N GLU A 44 17.14 6.25 -6.29
CA GLU A 44 18.61 6.36 -6.16
C GLU A 44 19.35 5.14 -6.74
N VAL A 45 18.74 3.96 -6.64
CA VAL A 45 19.29 2.72 -7.23
C VAL A 45 19.41 2.77 -8.75
N LEU A 46 18.64 3.63 -9.40
CA LEU A 46 18.67 3.83 -10.84
C LEU A 46 19.53 5.03 -11.23
N ASP A 47 20.23 5.68 -10.28
CA ASP A 47 20.98 6.90 -10.57
C ASP A 47 22.20 6.71 -11.48
#